data_AF-A0A5N5Q720-F1
#
_entry.id   AF-A0A5N5Q720-F1
#
_cell.length_a   1.000
_cell.length_b   1.000
_cell.length_c   1.000
_cell.angle_alpha   90.00
_cell.angle_beta   90.00
_cell.angle_gamma   90.00
#
_symmetry.space_group_name_H-M   'P 1'
#
loop_
_entity.id
_entity.type
_entity.pdbx_description
1 polymer ?
#
loop_
_entity_poly.entity_id
_entity_poly.type
_entity_poly.pdbx_seq_one_letter_code
_entity_poly.pdbx_strand_id
1 'polypeptide(L)'
;MLGTNQAFVGGLWGPLSNPSAKPHVQVSEVADQDGTLTMQVFRDKGPDTYGAFVTELEAQDASGAVVADLKGEDLAALFKEGTIKNTSVNKVKAGPDGLILPLGAEATVTVTLPEHSSEISVVRLRDASGV
;
A
#
# COMPACT_ATOMS: atom_id res chain seq x y z
N MET A 1 18.69 -31.64 -2.79
CA MET A 1 19.32 -30.66 -3.69
C MET A 1 18.20 -30.01 -4.49
N LEU A 2 18.00 -28.70 -4.34
CA LEU A 2 16.97 -27.93 -5.05
C LEU A 2 17.37 -27.86 -6.53
N GLY A 3 16.60 -28.47 -7.41
CA GLY A 3 16.84 -28.43 -8.85
C GLY A 3 16.09 -27.26 -9.48
N THR A 4 16.81 -26.19 -9.80
CA THR A 4 16.34 -25.12 -10.68
C THR A 4 16.98 -25.36 -12.06
N ASN A 5 16.17 -25.56 -13.10
CA ASN A 5 16.49 -24.99 -14.41
C ASN A 5 15.21 -24.91 -15.25
N GLN A 6 14.98 -23.74 -15.82
CA GLN A 6 13.74 -23.35 -16.48
C GLN A 6 13.69 -23.92 -17.89
N ALA A 7 12.54 -24.48 -18.27
CA ALA A 7 12.24 -24.79 -19.66
C ALA A 7 11.63 -23.55 -20.32
N PHE A 8 12.44 -22.81 -21.07
CA PHE A 8 11.95 -21.77 -21.98
C PHE A 8 11.54 -22.45 -23.29
N VAL A 9 10.25 -22.37 -23.63
CA VAL A 9 9.76 -22.78 -24.95
C VAL A 9 8.83 -21.71 -25.48
N GLY A 10 9.14 -21.21 -26.69
CA GLY A 10 8.17 -20.53 -27.55
C GLY A 10 8.14 -19.01 -27.37
N GLY A 11 8.58 -18.30 -28.41
CA GLY A 11 8.64 -16.85 -28.43
C GLY A 11 7.28 -16.16 -28.36
N LEU A 12 7.31 -14.94 -27.84
CA LEU A 12 6.35 -13.90 -28.15
C LEU A 12 7.11 -12.57 -28.13
N TRP A 13 7.45 -12.05 -29.32
CA TRP A 13 8.05 -10.72 -29.49
C TRP A 13 6.95 -9.67 -29.30
N GLY A 14 6.76 -9.24 -28.05
CA GLY A 14 6.11 -7.99 -27.66
C GLY A 14 7.05 -7.26 -26.67
N PRO A 15 6.87 -5.96 -26.38
CA PRO A 15 7.65 -5.33 -25.32
C PRO A 15 7.51 -6.17 -24.06
N LEU A 16 8.64 -6.64 -23.52
CA LEU A 16 8.71 -7.40 -22.28
C LEU A 16 8.37 -6.45 -21.13
N SER A 17 7.08 -6.10 -20.99
CA SER A 17 6.61 -5.42 -19.80
C SER A 17 6.65 -6.47 -18.71
N ASN A 18 7.62 -6.35 -17.80
CA ASN A 18 7.63 -7.15 -16.59
C ASN A 18 6.66 -6.49 -15.60
N PRO A 19 5.42 -6.99 -15.42
CA PRO A 19 4.51 -6.46 -14.40
C PRO A 19 5.06 -6.62 -12.98
N SER A 20 6.14 -7.40 -12.80
CA SER A 20 6.87 -7.57 -11.54
C SER A 20 8.03 -6.59 -11.38
N ALA A 21 8.19 -5.58 -12.24
CA ALA A 21 9.28 -4.60 -12.11
C ALA A 21 9.01 -3.57 -11.00
N LYS A 22 7.74 -3.32 -10.64
CA LYS A 22 7.36 -2.29 -9.66
C LYS A 22 6.33 -2.82 -8.67
N PRO A 23 6.48 -2.55 -7.37
CA PRO A 23 5.42 -2.83 -6.40
C PRO A 23 4.15 -2.08 -6.77
N HIS A 24 3.00 -2.70 -6.52
CA HIS A 24 1.69 -2.06 -6.66
C HIS A 24 0.84 -2.44 -5.44
N VAL A 25 0.25 -1.42 -4.81
CA VAL A 25 -0.60 -1.56 -3.63
C VAL A 25 -1.99 -1.08 -4.00
N GLN A 26 -2.97 -1.95 -3.84
CA GLN A 26 -4.38 -1.64 -3.99
C GLN A 26 -4.95 -1.20 -2.64
N VAL A 27 -5.83 -0.19 -2.70
CA VAL A 27 -6.63 0.27 -1.57
C VAL A 27 -8.10 -0.01 -1.88
N SER A 28 -8.79 -0.65 -0.95
CA SER A 28 -10.22 -0.97 -1.08
C SER A 28 -10.93 -0.77 0.26
N GLU A 29 -12.27 -0.82 0.22
CA GLU A 29 -13.12 -0.70 1.41
C GLU A 29 -12.77 0.49 2.30
N VAL A 30 -12.58 1.65 1.67
CA VAL A 30 -12.33 2.91 2.39
C VAL A 30 -13.61 3.31 3.11
N ALA A 31 -13.51 3.47 4.42
CA ALA A 31 -14.56 3.99 5.28
C ALA A 31 -13.97 5.07 6.19
N ASP A 32 -14.65 6.20 6.27
CA ASP A 32 -14.31 7.31 7.15
C ASP A 32 -15.42 7.49 8.19
N GLN A 33 -15.07 7.41 9.47
CA GLN A 33 -15.99 7.61 10.58
C GLN A 33 -15.34 8.53 11.61
N ASP A 34 -15.82 9.77 11.69
CA ASP A 34 -15.40 10.78 12.67
C ASP A 34 -13.87 10.95 12.77
N GLY A 35 -13.19 11.02 11.62
CA GLY A 35 -11.72 11.15 11.56
C GLY A 35 -10.95 9.84 11.70
N THR A 36 -11.65 8.71 11.84
CA THR A 36 -11.07 7.37 11.79
C THR A 36 -11.24 6.79 10.39
N LEU A 37 -10.13 6.72 9.66
CA LEU A 37 -10.04 6.15 8.34
C LEU A 37 -9.70 4.66 8.44
N THR A 38 -10.60 3.82 7.96
CA THR A 38 -10.38 2.38 7.79
C THR A 38 -10.27 2.06 6.31
N MET A 39 -9.28 1.25 5.94
CA MET A 39 -9.06 0.81 4.57
C MET A 39 -8.47 -0.59 4.55
N GLN A 40 -8.71 -1.32 3.47
CA GLN A 40 -7.97 -2.53 3.17
C GLN A 40 -6.82 -2.21 2.22
N VAL A 41 -5.65 -2.74 2.52
CA VAL A 41 -4.47 -2.64 1.65
C VAL A 41 -4.05 -4.03 1.20
N PHE A 42 -3.80 -4.17 -0.10
CA PHE A 42 -3.37 -5.42 -0.70
C PHE A 42 -2.25 -5.18 -1.71
N ARG A 43 -1.15 -5.92 -1.58
CA ARG A 43 -0.08 -5.90 -2.59
C ARG A 43 -0.27 -7.02 -3.61
N ASP A 44 -0.75 -6.68 -4.80
CA ASP A 44 -1.07 -7.65 -5.86
C ASP A 44 0.12 -8.01 -6.76
N LYS A 45 1.10 -7.09 -6.93
CA LYS A 45 2.20 -7.24 -7.91
C LYS A 45 3.52 -6.63 -7.44
N GLY A 46 4.54 -6.81 -8.27
CA GLY A 46 5.90 -6.35 -8.07
C GLY A 46 6.86 -7.46 -7.63
N PRO A 47 8.14 -7.12 -7.46
CA PRO A 47 9.17 -8.12 -7.19
C PRO A 47 9.14 -8.56 -5.72
N ASP A 48 9.21 -9.86 -5.47
CA ASP A 48 9.19 -10.45 -4.12
C ASP A 48 10.47 -10.15 -3.31
N THR A 49 11.52 -9.66 -3.97
CA THR A 49 12.82 -9.38 -3.37
C THR A 49 12.85 -8.15 -2.47
N TYR A 50 11.88 -7.24 -2.59
CA TYR A 50 11.72 -6.09 -1.70
C TYR A 50 10.23 -5.81 -1.41
N GLY A 51 9.95 -5.29 -0.21
CA GLY A 51 8.61 -4.82 0.17
C GLY A 51 8.16 -3.64 -0.69
N ALA A 52 6.86 -3.42 -0.83
CA ALA A 52 6.37 -2.08 -1.17
C ALA A 52 6.52 -1.21 0.08
N PHE A 53 7.01 0.00 -0.10
CA PHE A 53 7.20 0.99 0.95
C PHE A 53 6.23 2.12 0.69
N VAL A 54 5.05 2.06 1.32
CA VAL A 54 4.11 3.17 1.25
C VAL A 54 4.67 4.32 2.09
N THR A 55 5.02 5.41 1.42
CA THR A 55 5.67 6.59 2.04
C THR A 55 4.81 7.83 1.97
N GLU A 56 3.68 7.78 1.26
CA GLU A 56 2.73 8.89 1.15
C GLU A 56 1.29 8.37 1.19
N LEU A 57 0.45 9.07 1.96
CA LEU A 57 -1.00 8.91 2.01
C LEU A 57 -1.65 10.25 1.67
N GLU A 58 -2.36 10.27 0.55
CA GLU A 58 -3.15 11.41 0.08
C GLU A 58 -4.63 11.07 0.24
N ALA A 59 -5.36 11.83 1.04
CA ALA A 59 -6.80 11.71 1.21
C ALA A 59 -7.51 12.91 0.56
N GLN A 60 -8.56 12.64 -0.20
CA GLN A 60 -9.36 13.66 -0.88
C GLN A 60 -10.83 13.56 -0.47
N ASP A 61 -11.48 14.72 -0.39
CA ASP A 61 -12.92 14.81 -0.22
C ASP A 61 -13.68 14.53 -1.52
N ALA A 62 -15.02 14.54 -1.45
CA ALA A 62 -15.89 14.33 -2.62
C ALA A 62 -15.77 15.42 -3.70
N SER A 63 -15.20 16.59 -3.38
CA SER A 63 -14.93 17.66 -4.35
C SER A 63 -13.58 17.48 -5.07
N GLY A 64 -12.77 16.51 -4.61
CA GLY A 64 -11.41 16.27 -5.08
C GLY A 64 -10.37 17.18 -4.41
N ALA A 65 -10.74 17.92 -3.36
CA ALA A 65 -9.79 18.70 -2.58
C ALA A 65 -8.98 17.76 -1.66
N VAL A 66 -7.67 17.99 -1.60
CA VAL A 66 -6.78 17.23 -0.71
C VAL A 66 -7.03 17.70 0.71
N VAL A 67 -7.54 16.80 1.56
CA VAL A 67 -7.84 17.05 2.97
C VAL A 67 -6.72 16.54 3.89
N ALA A 68 -5.91 15.59 3.43
CA ALA A 68 -4.69 15.18 4.10
C ALA A 68 -3.63 14.75 3.07
N ASP A 69 -2.38 15.16 3.28
CA ASP A 69 -1.22 14.68 2.53
C ASP A 69 -0.10 14.40 3.54
N LEU A 70 0.09 13.12 3.88
CA LEU A 70 0.98 12.67 4.95
C LEU A 70 2.14 11.89 4.36
N LYS A 71 3.37 12.23 4.76
CA LYS A 71 4.60 11.63 4.24
C LYS A 71 5.61 11.38 5.35
N GLY A 72 6.52 10.42 5.12
CA GLY A 72 7.66 10.17 6.02
C GLY A 72 7.23 9.93 7.47
N GLU A 73 7.82 10.67 8.41
CA GLU A 73 7.55 10.52 9.84
C GLU A 73 6.09 10.79 10.23
N ASP A 74 5.42 11.75 9.58
CA ASP A 74 4.01 12.08 9.86
C ASP A 74 3.08 10.92 9.48
N LEU A 75 3.41 10.24 8.38
CA LEU A 75 2.72 9.04 7.95
C LEU A 75 3.02 7.85 8.89
N ALA A 76 4.29 7.64 9.22
CA ALA A 76 4.71 6.57 10.13
C ALA A 76 4.07 6.71 11.52
N ALA A 77 3.89 7.94 12.00
CA ALA A 77 3.25 8.24 13.28
C ALA A 77 1.78 7.78 13.34
N LEU A 78 1.10 7.59 12.20
CA LEU A 78 -0.24 7.03 12.15
C LEU A 78 -0.28 5.53 12.44
N PHE A 79 0.78 4.79 12.07
CA PHE A 79 0.79 3.33 12.11
C PHE A 79 1.33 2.80 13.43
N LYS A 80 0.59 3.05 14.51
CA LYS A 80 0.90 2.53 15.87
C LYS A 80 0.50 1.07 16.03
N GLU A 81 0.97 0.41 17.09
CA GLU A 81 0.52 -0.95 17.40
C GLU A 81 -1.00 -1.03 17.49
N GLY A 82 -1.58 -2.06 16.86
CA GLY A 82 -3.03 -2.28 16.82
C GLY A 82 -3.76 -1.61 15.64
N THR A 83 -3.10 -0.72 14.88
CA THR A 83 -3.70 -0.08 13.69
C THR A 83 -3.73 -0.98 12.45
N ILE A 84 -2.87 -2.02 12.41
CA ILE A 84 -2.74 -2.94 11.28
C ILE A 84 -3.25 -4.32 11.68
N LYS A 85 -4.37 -4.73 11.10
CA LYS A 85 -4.94 -6.07 11.25
C LYS A 85 -4.65 -6.90 10.00
N ASN A 86 -3.65 -7.76 10.11
CA ASN A 86 -3.25 -8.66 9.03
C ASN A 86 -4.26 -9.79 8.82
N THR A 87 -4.69 -9.99 7.58
CA THR A 87 -5.58 -11.10 7.18
C THR A 87 -4.82 -12.23 6.47
N SER A 88 -3.63 -11.93 5.96
CA SER A 88 -2.78 -12.86 5.20
C SER A 88 -1.57 -13.38 5.98
N VAL A 89 -0.96 -14.47 5.47
CA VAL A 89 0.29 -15.06 6.01
C VAL A 89 1.46 -14.07 5.89
N ASN A 90 1.51 -13.35 4.76
CA ASN A 90 2.43 -12.25 4.55
C ASN A 90 1.91 -11.01 5.28
N LYS A 91 2.70 -10.52 6.24
CA LYS A 91 2.27 -9.47 7.17
C LYS A 91 2.72 -8.09 6.70
N VAL A 92 1.77 -7.17 6.61
CA VAL A 92 1.97 -5.73 6.57
C VAL A 92 2.50 -5.26 7.93
N LYS A 93 3.49 -4.36 7.90
CA LYS A 93 4.15 -3.81 9.10
C LYS A 93 4.33 -2.30 8.96
N ALA A 94 4.33 -1.61 10.10
CA ALA A 94 4.82 -0.23 10.16
C ALA A 94 6.35 -0.21 9.93
N GLY A 95 6.81 0.75 9.13
CA GLY A 95 8.20 1.06 8.90
C GLY A 95 8.54 2.49 9.37
N PRO A 96 9.81 2.91 9.26
CA PRO A 96 10.24 4.24 9.71
C PRO A 96 9.55 5.39 8.99
N ASP A 97 9.18 5.20 7.72
CA ASP A 97 8.58 6.23 6.86
C ASP A 97 7.13 5.93 6.44
N GLY A 98 6.51 4.87 6.97
CA GLY A 98 5.14 4.48 6.60
C GLY A 98 4.86 2.99 6.74
N LEU A 99 4.40 2.32 5.66
CA LEU A 99 4.08 0.88 5.67
C LEU A 99 4.99 0.05 4.78
N ILE A 100 5.29 -1.16 5.24
CA ILE A 100 6.03 -2.18 4.51
C ILE A 100 5.08 -3.33 4.17
N LEU A 101 4.84 -3.56 2.87
CA LEU A 101 3.97 -4.62 2.36
C LEU A 101 4.76 -5.64 1.53
N PRO A 102 4.98 -6.87 2.04
CA PRO A 102 5.48 -7.98 1.22
C PRO A 102 4.50 -8.36 0.10
N LEU A 103 4.97 -9.03 -0.96
CA LEU A 103 4.11 -9.46 -2.06
C LEU A 103 2.99 -10.37 -1.53
N GLY A 104 1.74 -10.12 -1.94
CA GLY A 104 0.58 -10.86 -1.46
C GLY A 104 0.23 -10.60 0.02
N ALA A 105 0.80 -9.56 0.64
CA ALA A 105 0.37 -9.11 1.95
C ALA A 105 -0.98 -8.39 1.84
N GLU A 106 -1.84 -8.65 2.83
CA GLU A 106 -3.17 -8.08 2.94
C GLU A 106 -3.44 -7.74 4.40
N ALA A 107 -3.93 -6.53 4.63
CA ALA A 107 -4.31 -6.06 5.97
C ALA A 107 -5.42 -5.03 5.90
N THR A 108 -6.24 -5.00 6.96
CA THR A 108 -7.08 -3.85 7.28
C THR A 108 -6.25 -2.86 8.10
N VAL A 109 -6.19 -1.62 7.67
CA VAL A 109 -5.49 -0.53 8.32
C VAL A 109 -6.53 0.48 8.83
N THR A 110 -6.47 0.78 10.11
CA THR A 110 -7.35 1.76 10.76
C THR A 110 -6.48 2.82 11.42
N VAL A 111 -6.59 4.06 10.93
CA VAL A 111 -5.80 5.21 11.39
C VAL A 111 -6.70 6.39 11.71
N THR A 112 -6.35 7.15 12.72
CA THR A 112 -7.02 8.41 13.05
C THR A 112 -6.22 9.55 12.43
N LEU A 113 -6.85 10.35 11.58
CA LEU A 113 -6.19 11.48 10.93
C LEU A 113 -6.11 12.68 11.90
N PRO A 114 -5.00 13.43 11.89
CA PRO A 114 -4.79 14.55 12.82
C PRO A 114 -5.73 15.73 12.52
N GLU A 115 -6.14 15.91 11.27
CA GLU A 115 -7.13 16.90 10.86
C GLU A 115 -8.25 16.23 10.06
N HIS A 116 -9.49 16.43 10.49
CA HIS A 116 -10.70 15.94 9.81
C HIS A 116 -11.62 17.12 9.55
N SER A 117 -11.52 17.69 8.34
CA SER A 117 -12.33 18.84 7.93
C SER A 117 -13.55 18.43 7.11
N SER A 118 -13.53 17.25 6.49
CA SER A 118 -14.55 16.79 5.55
C SER A 118 -14.47 15.27 5.37
N GLU A 119 -15.58 14.67 4.94
CA GLU A 119 -15.67 13.24 4.66
C GLU A 119 -14.73 12.83 3.53
N ILE A 120 -13.92 11.80 3.77
CA ILE A 120 -12.95 11.29 2.81
C ILE A 120 -13.64 10.38 1.81
N SER A 121 -13.50 10.70 0.53
CA SER A 121 -14.05 9.92 -0.58
C SER A 121 -12.99 9.08 -1.28
N VAL A 122 -11.75 9.57 -1.37
CA VAL A 122 -10.66 8.90 -2.09
C VAL A 122 -9.40 8.87 -1.24
N VAL A 123 -8.74 7.71 -1.21
CA VAL A 123 -7.42 7.52 -0.58
C VAL A 123 -6.44 7.01 -1.63
N ARG A 124 -5.28 7.64 -1.73
CA ARG A 124 -4.17 7.20 -2.57
C ARG A 124 -2.95 6.94 -1.70
N LEU A 125 -2.33 5.79 -1.94
CA LEU A 125 -1.05 5.43 -1.34
C LEU A 125 0.01 5.45 -2.43
N ARG A 126 1.16 6.10 -2.17
CA ARG A 126 2.30 6.07 -3.08
C ARG A 126 3.46 5.29 -2.49
N ASP A 127 4.13 4.53 -3.35
CA ASP A 127 5.35 3.82 -2.99
C ASP A 127 6.58 4.75 -3.07
N ALA A 128 7.63 4.44 -2.29
CA ALA A 128 8.91 5.14 -2.31
C ALA A 128 9.55 5.23 -3.71
N SER A 129 9.16 4.35 -4.66
CA SER A 129 9.56 4.43 -6.07
C SER A 129 8.87 5.56 -6.86
N GLY A 130 7.99 6.34 -6.22
CA GLY A 130 7.35 7.53 -6.78
C GLY A 130 6.18 7.23 -7.70
N VAL A 131 5.58 6.04 -7.59
CA VAL A 131 4.42 5.60 -8.39
C VAL A 131 3.30 5.10 -7.49
#